data_AF-A0AA39MGS8-F1
#
_entry.id   AF-A0AA39MGS8-F1
#
_cell.length_a   1.000
_cell.length_b   1.000
_cell.length_c   1.000
_cell.angle_alpha   90.00
_cell.angle_beta   90.00
_cell.angle_gamma   90.00
#
_symmetry.space_group_name_H-M   'P 1'
#
loop_
_entity.id
_entity.type
_entity.pdbx_description
1 polymer ?
#
loop_
_entity_poly.entity_id
_entity_poly.type
_entity_poly.pdbx_seq_one_letter_code
_entity_poly.pdbx_strand_id
1 'polypeptide(L)'
;MDSPHQRIRNKIEELNDEIGALTALDPESTPRTIAKRRDLCNYLDESIDALAKKIEQGRPPTEQDEEPSRKECRQGKETEDEKRLDKRCSQIIEAFDEAPFSARKFKTTLLEHPGSGTNAEIEDRAFQRIIRGWKDEEVAWTAMLQPLVKERADWDVFCERGMTSEGIEDVGNQLIAIHRLLVSQEKDSYGKVWVATVMQLVEIIKFSKIWKKHDQGAGSRQWKKQYLEAACRDENPRLYEQLENAVGAHKAEVKKRVDDKYKQLKRHHQHMMKTRDPLVMMYDRFGAGVFMDRVWDPRDQRRSGDYADLVECICGEKKSDAAAKRAESAVSLEQALKVLATEKVVTYVTAFLRAYPSHD
;
A
#
# COMPACT_ATOMS: atom_id res chain seq x y z
N MET A 1 40.73 7.80 6.75
CA MET A 1 40.04 7.62 5.46
C MET A 1 38.56 7.72 5.72
N ASP A 2 37.86 8.63 5.07
CA ASP A 2 36.42 8.81 5.31
C ASP A 2 35.62 7.58 4.87
N SER A 3 34.70 7.16 5.73
CA SER A 3 33.76 6.07 5.47
C SER A 3 32.97 6.35 4.17
N PRO A 4 32.68 5.32 3.34
CA PRO A 4 31.87 5.47 2.14
C PRO A 4 30.53 6.21 2.37
N HIS A 5 29.93 6.02 3.54
CA HIS A 5 28.70 6.73 3.94
C HIS A 5 28.92 8.22 4.20
N GLN A 6 30.09 8.61 4.69
CA GLN A 6 30.45 10.01 4.92
C GLN A 6 30.66 10.74 3.58
N ARG A 7 31.27 10.08 2.59
CA ARG A 7 31.42 10.63 1.24
C ARG A 7 30.09 10.85 0.53
N ILE A 8 29.13 9.93 0.72
CA ILE A 8 27.79 10.06 0.17
C ILE A 8 27.04 11.22 0.83
N ARG A 9 27.10 11.35 2.16
CA ARG A 9 26.46 12.48 2.87
C ARG A 9 27.02 13.83 2.43
N ASN A 10 28.34 13.96 2.37
CA ASN A 10 28.98 15.21 1.94
C ASN A 10 28.57 15.57 0.50
N LYS A 11 28.42 14.59 -0.38
CA LYS A 11 27.97 14.83 -1.77
C LYS A 11 26.51 15.24 -1.87
N ILE A 12 25.65 14.72 -0.97
CA ILE A 12 24.24 15.12 -0.89
C ILE A 12 24.10 16.54 -0.34
N GLU A 13 24.90 16.92 0.66
CA GLU A 13 24.93 18.30 1.17
C GLU A 13 25.41 19.29 0.09
N GLU A 14 26.47 18.96 -0.63
CA GLU A 14 27.00 19.80 -1.72
C GLU A 14 25.96 20.00 -2.85
N LEU A 15 25.20 18.96 -3.21
CA LEU A 15 24.11 19.06 -4.20
C LEU A 15 22.91 19.84 -3.68
N ASN A 16 22.58 19.74 -2.39
CA ASN A 16 21.49 20.51 -1.79
C ASN A 16 21.82 22.00 -1.71
N ASP A 17 23.07 22.36 -1.44
CA ASP A 17 23.54 23.75 -1.45
C ASP A 17 23.50 24.34 -2.86
N GLU A 18 23.88 23.56 -3.89
CA GLU A 18 23.75 23.95 -5.30
C GLU A 18 22.28 24.13 -5.72
N ILE A 19 21.36 23.28 -5.24
CA ILE A 19 19.92 23.39 -5.51
C ILE A 19 19.30 24.58 -4.77
N GLY A 20 19.72 24.84 -3.53
CA GLY A 20 19.30 26.00 -2.74
C GLY A 20 19.70 27.32 -3.39
N ALA A 21 20.88 27.38 -4.00
CA ALA A 21 21.35 28.53 -4.76
C ALA A 21 20.52 28.78 -6.05
N LEU A 22 19.81 27.77 -6.57
CA LEU A 22 18.98 27.86 -7.78
C LEU A 22 17.54 28.34 -7.51
N THR A 23 17.08 28.32 -6.26
CA THR A 23 15.67 28.62 -5.92
C THR A 23 15.37 30.08 -5.59
N ALA A 24 16.40 30.93 -5.53
CA ALA A 24 16.22 32.38 -5.46
C ALA A 24 16.67 32.99 -6.78
N LEU A 25 15.75 33.31 -7.71
CA LEU A 25 15.90 34.40 -8.70
C LEU A 25 14.62 34.67 -9.52
N ASP A 26 14.48 35.95 -9.88
CA ASP A 26 13.31 36.69 -10.37
C ASP A 26 12.81 36.25 -11.77
N PRO A 27 11.48 36.24 -12.02
CA PRO A 27 10.85 35.94 -13.32
C PRO A 27 11.36 36.71 -14.57
N GLU A 28 12.14 37.79 -14.44
CA GLU A 28 12.70 38.52 -15.59
C GLU A 28 14.09 38.03 -16.09
N SER A 29 14.50 36.82 -15.72
CA SER A 29 15.84 36.30 -16.05
C SER A 29 16.10 36.14 -17.56
N THR A 30 17.20 36.74 -18.05
CA THR A 30 17.59 36.79 -19.48
C THR A 30 17.76 35.41 -20.17
N PRO A 31 17.63 35.31 -21.51
CA PRO A 31 17.73 34.04 -22.27
C PRO A 31 19.00 33.23 -22.01
N ARG A 32 20.12 33.90 -21.69
CA ARG A 32 21.41 33.28 -21.37
C ARG A 32 21.37 32.54 -20.02
N THR A 33 20.56 33.00 -19.08
CA THR A 33 20.32 32.35 -17.78
C THR A 33 19.47 31.10 -17.95
N ILE A 34 18.49 31.11 -18.86
CA ILE A 34 17.66 29.94 -19.20
C ILE A 34 18.48 28.84 -19.90
N ALA A 35 19.36 29.22 -20.84
CA ALA A 35 20.26 28.27 -21.50
C ALA A 35 21.22 27.61 -20.49
N LYS A 36 21.86 28.40 -19.62
CA LYS A 36 22.68 27.87 -18.51
C LYS A 36 21.88 26.94 -17.59
N ARG A 37 20.60 27.24 -17.32
CA ARG A 37 19.73 26.37 -16.51
C ARG A 37 19.48 25.02 -17.18
N ARG A 38 19.24 25.02 -18.50
CA ARG A 38 19.07 23.78 -19.26
C ARG A 38 20.35 22.94 -19.28
N ASP A 39 21.50 23.57 -19.49
CA ASP A 39 22.79 22.90 -19.49
C ASP A 39 23.11 22.30 -18.10
N LEU A 40 22.73 22.99 -17.03
CA LEU A 40 22.91 22.50 -15.66
C LEU A 40 21.96 21.34 -15.31
N CYS A 41 20.69 21.40 -15.75
CA CYS A 41 19.76 20.28 -15.60
C CYS A 41 20.25 19.03 -16.35
N ASN A 42 20.75 19.21 -17.58
CA ASN A 42 21.34 18.11 -18.34
C ASN A 42 22.57 17.52 -17.63
N TYR A 43 23.44 18.37 -17.06
CA TYR A 43 24.59 17.94 -16.28
C TYR A 43 24.19 17.15 -15.03
N LEU A 44 23.12 17.55 -14.35
CA LEU A 44 22.59 16.85 -13.17
C LEU A 44 21.99 15.49 -13.55
N ASP A 45 21.22 15.42 -14.63
CA ASP A 45 20.66 14.16 -15.15
C ASP A 45 21.78 13.18 -15.54
N GLU A 46 22.81 13.64 -16.25
CA GLU A 46 23.99 12.85 -16.60
C GLU A 46 24.78 12.39 -15.36
N SER A 47 24.88 13.24 -14.34
CA SER A 47 25.57 12.93 -13.09
C SER A 47 24.81 11.89 -12.25
N ILE A 48 23.48 11.96 -12.22
CA ILE A 48 22.60 10.97 -11.56
C ILE A 48 22.72 9.62 -12.26
N ASP A 49 22.70 9.57 -13.60
CA ASP A 49 22.87 8.34 -14.36
C ASP A 49 24.25 7.71 -14.15
N ALA A 50 25.30 8.52 -14.06
CA ALA A 50 26.65 8.06 -13.76
C ALA A 50 26.79 7.50 -12.33
N LEU A 51 26.12 8.12 -11.36
CA LEU A 51 26.04 7.64 -9.97
C LEU A 51 25.25 6.32 -9.87
N ALA A 52 24.11 6.21 -10.57
CA ALA A 52 23.33 4.97 -10.63
C ALA A 52 24.15 3.80 -11.19
N LYS A 53 24.91 4.03 -12.27
CA LYS A 53 25.85 3.02 -12.82
C LYS A 53 26.95 2.64 -11.84
N LYS A 54 27.52 3.59 -11.11
CA LYS A 54 28.54 3.29 -10.08
C LYS A 54 27.98 2.49 -8.92
N ILE A 55 26.73 2.74 -8.52
CA ILE A 55 26.03 1.95 -7.49
C ILE A 55 25.79 0.52 -8.00
N GLU A 56 25.41 0.37 -9.26
CA GLU A 56 25.18 -0.95 -9.87
C GLU A 56 26.48 -1.75 -10.06
N GLN A 57 27.59 -1.07 -10.37
CA GLN A 57 28.94 -1.67 -10.46
C GLN A 57 29.59 -1.94 -9.10
N GLY A 58 29.21 -1.18 -8.06
CA GLY A 58 29.66 -1.39 -6.67
C GLY A 58 28.84 -2.43 -5.91
N ARG A 59 27.76 -2.95 -6.52
CA ARG A 59 26.99 -4.07 -5.99
C ARG A 59 27.85 -5.33 -6.13
N PRO A 60 28.14 -6.08 -5.06
CA PRO A 60 28.85 -7.34 -5.18
C PRO A 60 28.08 -8.24 -6.17
N PRO A 61 28.78 -9.01 -7.02
CA PRO A 61 28.13 -9.90 -7.96
C PRO A 61 27.18 -10.77 -7.16
N THR A 62 25.90 -10.77 -7.54
CA THR A 62 25.02 -11.85 -7.12
C THR A 62 25.64 -13.10 -7.70
N GLU A 63 26.24 -13.92 -6.83
CA GLU A 63 26.65 -15.26 -7.16
C GLU A 63 25.48 -15.91 -7.89
N GLN A 64 25.69 -16.22 -9.17
CA GLN A 64 24.89 -17.22 -9.82
C GLN A 64 25.14 -18.49 -9.00
N ASP A 65 24.12 -18.94 -8.28
CA ASP A 65 24.08 -20.26 -7.66
C ASP A 65 24.20 -21.31 -8.78
N GLU A 66 25.43 -21.60 -9.20
CA GLU A 66 25.81 -22.95 -9.56
C GLU A 66 25.98 -23.72 -8.26
N GLU A 67 25.12 -24.73 -8.05
CA GLU A 67 25.15 -25.65 -6.93
C GLU A 67 26.57 -26.12 -6.57
N PRO A 68 27.06 -25.82 -5.36
CA PRO A 68 27.97 -26.69 -4.66
C PRO A 68 27.12 -27.58 -3.74
N SER A 69 27.11 -28.86 -4.06
CA SER A 69 26.70 -29.96 -3.17
C SER A 69 27.19 -29.73 -1.74
N ARG A 70 26.33 -29.17 -0.88
CA ARG A 70 26.44 -29.15 0.58
C ARG A 70 25.15 -29.75 1.14
N LYS A 71 25.07 -31.08 1.06
CA LYS A 71 24.37 -31.84 2.09
C LYS A 71 25.12 -31.63 3.41
N GLU A 72 24.37 -31.54 4.50
CA GLU A 72 24.83 -31.39 5.89
C GLU A 72 25.04 -29.95 6.39
N CYS A 73 23.95 -29.15 6.40
CA CYS A 73 23.61 -28.20 7.49
C CYS A 73 22.29 -27.40 7.30
N ARG A 74 21.36 -27.82 6.41
CA ARG A 74 20.06 -27.13 6.20
C ARG A 74 18.86 -27.72 6.95
N GLN A 75 18.96 -28.94 7.47
CA GLN A 75 17.82 -29.63 8.09
C GLN A 75 17.32 -29.00 9.41
N GLY A 76 18.14 -28.20 10.09
CA GLY A 76 17.77 -27.58 11.37
C GLY A 76 16.96 -26.28 11.25
N LYS A 77 17.07 -25.55 10.13
CA LYS A 77 16.46 -24.20 10.00
C LYS A 77 15.06 -24.25 9.43
N GLU A 78 14.82 -25.14 8.46
CA GLU A 78 13.49 -25.41 7.90
C GLU A 78 12.53 -25.91 8.98
N THR A 79 13.01 -26.78 9.88
CA THR A 79 12.18 -27.31 10.97
C THR A 79 11.87 -26.30 12.09
N GLU A 80 12.67 -25.25 12.29
CA GLU A 80 12.35 -24.18 13.25
C GLU A 80 11.35 -23.17 12.68
N ASP A 81 11.52 -22.78 11.41
CA ASP A 81 10.62 -21.86 10.74
C ASP A 81 9.22 -22.48 10.53
N GLU A 82 9.14 -23.77 10.15
CA GLU A 82 7.87 -24.52 10.09
C GLU A 82 7.17 -24.58 11.45
N LYS A 83 7.90 -24.95 12.52
CA LYS A 83 7.33 -24.97 13.89
C LYS A 83 6.84 -23.60 14.34
N ARG A 84 7.50 -22.52 13.92
CA ARG A 84 7.09 -21.16 14.24
C ARG A 84 5.79 -20.81 13.52
N LEU A 85 5.66 -21.13 12.24
CA LEU A 85 4.45 -20.91 11.46
C LEU A 85 3.27 -21.71 12.02
N ASP A 86 3.47 -22.99 12.31
CA ASP A 86 2.45 -23.87 12.91
C ASP A 86 1.93 -23.33 14.24
N LYS A 87 2.84 -22.80 15.06
CA LYS A 87 2.49 -22.16 16.33
C LYS A 87 1.66 -20.90 16.11
N ARG A 88 2.05 -20.03 15.16
CA ARG A 88 1.27 -18.82 14.82
C ARG A 88 -0.12 -19.19 14.30
N CYS A 89 -0.20 -20.13 13.35
CA CYS A 89 -1.46 -20.64 12.84
C CYS A 89 -2.38 -21.14 13.97
N SER A 90 -1.87 -22.01 14.84
CA SER A 90 -2.65 -22.58 15.94
C SER A 90 -3.19 -21.49 16.87
N GLN A 91 -2.34 -20.53 17.28
CA GLN A 91 -2.75 -19.40 18.13
C GLN A 91 -3.82 -18.52 17.51
N ILE A 92 -3.76 -18.33 16.19
CA ILE A 92 -4.75 -17.55 15.45
C ILE A 92 -6.05 -18.33 15.28
N ILE A 93 -5.95 -19.64 15.03
CA ILE A 93 -7.12 -20.52 14.85
C ILE A 93 -7.90 -20.69 16.15
N GLU A 94 -7.22 -20.69 17.31
CA GLU A 94 -7.89 -20.67 18.62
C GLU A 94 -8.85 -19.48 18.78
N ALA A 95 -8.57 -18.35 18.11
CA ALA A 95 -9.44 -17.18 18.14
C ALA A 95 -10.76 -17.36 17.36
N PHE A 96 -10.95 -18.44 16.58
CA PHE A 96 -12.23 -18.69 15.89
C PHE A 96 -13.39 -18.82 16.87
N ASP A 97 -13.16 -19.38 18.05
CA ASP A 97 -14.22 -19.68 19.01
C ASP A 97 -14.49 -18.49 19.96
N GLU A 98 -13.78 -17.38 19.79
CA GLU A 98 -13.98 -16.15 20.56
C GLU A 98 -15.13 -15.28 20.02
N ALA A 99 -15.67 -14.43 20.89
CA ALA A 99 -16.74 -13.50 20.54
C ALA A 99 -16.30 -12.48 19.47
N PRO A 100 -17.22 -12.04 18.57
CA PRO A 100 -16.91 -11.01 17.58
C PRO A 100 -16.52 -9.67 18.21
N PHE A 101 -15.83 -8.84 17.44
CA PHE A 101 -15.41 -7.51 17.87
C PHE A 101 -16.52 -6.45 17.71
N SER A 102 -16.55 -5.49 18.62
CA SER A 102 -17.51 -4.39 18.67
C SER A 102 -17.05 -3.14 17.92
N ALA A 103 -17.97 -2.20 17.69
CA ALA A 103 -17.70 -0.89 17.09
C ALA A 103 -16.66 -0.09 17.88
N ARG A 104 -16.64 -0.25 19.21
CA ARG A 104 -15.62 0.36 20.09
C ARG A 104 -14.23 -0.16 19.74
N LYS A 105 -14.07 -1.48 19.59
CA LYS A 105 -12.78 -2.04 19.23
C LYS A 105 -12.37 -1.63 17.82
N PHE A 106 -13.32 -1.53 16.89
CA PHE A 106 -13.06 -1.06 15.54
C PHE A 106 -12.49 0.37 15.54
N LYS A 107 -13.11 1.29 16.29
CA LYS A 107 -12.57 2.65 16.47
C LYS A 107 -11.14 2.62 16.98
N THR A 108 -10.85 1.82 18.01
CA THR A 108 -9.49 1.66 18.53
C THR A 108 -8.53 1.18 17.44
N THR A 109 -8.90 0.15 16.67
CA THR A 109 -8.10 -0.36 15.55
C THR A 109 -7.85 0.69 14.46
N LEU A 110 -8.86 1.51 14.13
CA LEU A 110 -8.70 2.61 13.18
C LEU A 110 -7.67 3.64 13.65
N LEU A 111 -7.71 4.00 14.94
CA LEU A 111 -6.85 5.01 15.54
C LEU A 111 -5.42 4.52 15.77
N GLU A 112 -5.25 3.22 16.05
CA GLU A 112 -3.93 2.64 16.34
C GLU A 112 -3.15 2.25 15.08
N HIS A 113 -3.81 2.10 13.92
CA HIS A 113 -3.24 1.45 12.73
C HIS A 113 -1.82 1.95 12.34
N PRO A 114 -0.83 1.04 12.13
CA PRO A 114 -0.91 -0.43 12.17
C PRO A 114 -0.79 -1.05 13.58
N GLY A 115 -0.68 -0.22 14.62
CA GLY A 115 -0.32 -0.59 15.98
C GLY A 115 1.19 -0.67 16.17
N SER A 116 1.63 -0.86 17.42
CA SER A 116 3.02 -1.15 17.75
C SER A 116 3.34 -2.65 17.60
N GLY A 117 4.59 -2.98 17.30
CA GLY A 117 5.08 -4.36 17.24
C GLY A 117 5.76 -4.70 15.92
N THR A 118 6.19 -5.95 15.81
CA THR A 118 6.77 -6.53 14.59
C THR A 118 5.69 -6.77 13.53
N ASN A 119 6.09 -6.91 12.26
CA ASN A 119 5.16 -7.23 11.17
C ASN A 119 4.32 -8.49 11.48
N ALA A 120 4.95 -9.51 12.05
CA ALA A 120 4.27 -10.74 12.45
C ALA A 120 3.19 -10.50 13.52
N GLU A 121 3.50 -9.73 14.57
CA GLU A 121 2.52 -9.43 15.63
C GLU A 121 1.35 -8.57 15.11
N ILE A 122 1.63 -7.65 14.18
CA ILE A 122 0.60 -6.82 13.53
C ILE A 122 -0.34 -7.70 12.71
N GLU A 123 0.20 -8.63 11.92
CA GLU A 123 -0.56 -9.60 11.14
C GLU A 123 -1.36 -10.55 12.03
N ASP A 124 -0.76 -11.11 13.08
CA ASP A 124 -1.44 -12.06 13.98
C ASP A 124 -2.68 -11.41 14.61
N ARG A 125 -2.54 -10.18 15.11
CA ARG A 125 -3.69 -9.43 15.65
C ARG A 125 -4.73 -9.12 14.59
N ALA A 126 -4.32 -8.87 13.35
CA ALA A 126 -5.23 -8.63 12.24
C ALA A 126 -5.99 -9.89 11.84
N PHE A 127 -5.32 -11.04 11.81
CA PHE A 127 -5.94 -12.32 11.56
C PHE A 127 -6.94 -12.69 12.66
N GLN A 128 -6.60 -12.45 13.93
CA GLN A 128 -7.57 -12.62 15.01
C GLN A 128 -8.81 -11.74 14.82
N ARG A 129 -8.65 -10.50 14.35
CA ARG A 129 -9.78 -9.59 14.03
C ARG A 129 -10.66 -10.12 12.91
N ILE A 130 -10.07 -10.56 11.81
CA ILE A 130 -10.85 -11.03 10.67
C ILE A 130 -11.55 -12.37 10.94
N ILE A 131 -10.92 -13.26 11.69
CA ILE A 131 -11.44 -14.58 12.05
C ILE A 131 -12.61 -14.50 13.03
N ARG A 132 -12.48 -13.66 14.06
CA ARG A 132 -13.57 -13.42 15.03
C ARG A 132 -14.75 -12.70 14.40
N GLY A 133 -14.48 -11.86 13.40
CA GLY A 133 -15.47 -11.04 12.74
C GLY A 133 -15.92 -9.85 13.58
N TRP A 134 -16.91 -9.13 13.05
CA TRP A 134 -17.42 -7.89 13.63
C TRP A 134 -18.92 -7.97 13.82
N LYS A 135 -19.39 -7.56 15.00
CA LYS A 135 -20.81 -7.52 15.33
C LYS A 135 -21.07 -6.47 16.39
N ASP A 136 -21.97 -5.56 16.09
CA ASP A 136 -22.50 -4.59 17.03
C ASP A 136 -23.85 -4.06 16.54
N GLU A 137 -24.56 -3.31 17.39
CA GLU A 137 -25.80 -2.64 17.01
C GLU A 137 -25.53 -1.36 16.18
N GLU A 138 -26.44 -0.99 15.29
CA GLU A 138 -26.32 0.22 14.45
C GLU A 138 -26.11 1.50 15.28
N VAL A 139 -26.79 1.58 16.42
CA VAL A 139 -26.67 2.69 17.38
C VAL A 139 -25.26 2.77 17.94
N ALA A 140 -24.62 1.63 18.22
CA ALA A 140 -23.25 1.58 18.74
C ALA A 140 -22.23 2.04 17.68
N TRP A 141 -22.37 1.61 16.42
CA TRP A 141 -21.54 2.09 15.31
C TRP A 141 -21.63 3.60 15.14
N THR A 142 -22.85 4.14 15.13
CA THR A 142 -23.09 5.58 15.05
C THR A 142 -22.45 6.31 16.22
N ALA A 143 -22.75 5.89 17.45
CA ALA A 143 -22.22 6.53 18.65
C ALA A 143 -20.67 6.54 18.71
N MET A 144 -20.03 5.45 18.28
CA MET A 144 -18.56 5.34 18.33
C MET A 144 -17.86 6.14 17.22
N LEU A 145 -18.43 6.15 16.01
CA LEU A 145 -17.79 6.68 14.81
C LEU A 145 -18.21 8.12 14.47
N GLN A 146 -19.40 8.58 14.88
CA GLN A 146 -19.87 9.95 14.63
C GLN A 146 -18.88 11.03 15.13
N PRO A 147 -18.18 10.88 16.28
CA PRO A 147 -17.16 11.83 16.69
C PRO A 147 -16.05 12.03 15.64
N LEU A 148 -15.64 10.98 14.93
CA LEU A 148 -14.60 11.05 13.89
C LEU A 148 -15.06 11.81 12.64
N VAL A 149 -16.38 11.90 12.43
CA VAL A 149 -16.99 12.68 11.35
C VAL A 149 -17.17 14.14 11.75
N LYS A 150 -17.51 14.41 13.01
CA LYS A 150 -17.61 15.77 13.54
C LYS A 150 -16.24 16.44 13.61
N GLU A 151 -15.18 15.69 13.93
CA GLU A 151 -13.79 16.15 13.89
C GLU A 151 -13.34 16.49 12.45
N ARG A 152 -13.91 15.84 11.43
CA ARG A 152 -13.61 16.05 10.00
C ARG A 152 -14.07 17.42 9.43
N ALA A 153 -14.98 18.11 10.11
CA ALA A 153 -15.52 19.41 9.74
C ALA A 153 -15.25 20.35 10.92
N ASP A 154 -14.26 21.23 10.85
CA ASP A 154 -14.29 22.40 9.98
C ASP A 154 -12.86 22.96 9.88
N TRP A 155 -12.38 23.28 8.67
CA TRP A 155 -11.11 24.01 8.54
C TRP A 155 -11.18 25.36 9.24
N ASP A 156 -12.37 25.94 9.35
CA ASP A 156 -12.59 27.17 10.11
C ASP A 156 -12.38 26.92 11.61
N VAL A 157 -12.85 25.80 12.16
CA VAL A 157 -12.58 25.40 13.56
C VAL A 157 -11.10 25.06 13.79
N PHE A 158 -10.41 24.47 12.80
CA PHE A 158 -8.97 24.26 12.88
C PHE A 158 -8.21 25.60 12.90
N CYS A 159 -8.58 26.54 12.01
CA CYS A 159 -8.03 27.89 11.97
C CYS A 159 -8.33 28.65 13.28
N GLU A 160 -9.55 28.58 13.81
CA GLU A 160 -9.94 29.17 15.10
C GLU A 160 -9.13 28.60 16.28
N ARG A 161 -8.89 27.29 16.29
CA ARG A 161 -8.01 26.62 17.30
C ARG A 161 -6.55 27.04 17.15
N GLY A 162 -6.08 27.23 15.91
CA GLY A 162 -4.77 27.79 15.61
C GLY A 162 -4.64 29.22 16.14
N MET A 163 -5.62 30.08 15.84
CA MET A 163 -5.66 31.48 16.30
C MET A 163 -5.73 31.59 17.83
N THR A 164 -6.45 30.69 18.52
CA THR A 164 -6.46 30.67 19.99
C THR A 164 -5.15 30.19 20.60
N SER A 165 -4.36 29.36 19.90
CA SER A 165 -3.04 28.95 20.37
C SER A 165 -1.99 30.07 20.30
N GLU A 166 -2.14 31.03 19.38
CA GLU A 166 -1.30 32.23 19.30
C GLU A 166 -1.50 33.18 20.50
N GLY A 167 -2.68 33.17 21.12
CA GLY A 167 -3.01 34.00 22.29
C GLY A 167 -2.52 33.46 23.64
N ILE A 168 -1.82 32.33 23.68
CA ILE A 168 -1.28 31.75 24.92
C ILE A 168 0.07 32.42 25.25
N GLU A 169 0.13 33.21 26.31
CA GLU A 169 1.34 33.93 26.73
C GLU A 169 2.50 33.01 27.14
N ASP A 170 2.19 31.85 27.73
CA ASP A 170 3.19 30.88 28.13
C ASP A 170 3.63 29.99 26.95
N VAL A 171 4.89 30.12 26.55
CA VAL A 171 5.48 29.41 25.41
C VAL A 171 5.37 27.88 25.56
N GLY A 172 5.51 27.35 26.78
CA GLY A 172 5.40 25.91 27.03
C GLY A 172 3.99 25.39 26.72
N ASN A 173 2.97 26.07 27.26
CA ASN A 173 1.57 25.76 27.00
C ASN A 173 1.16 26.01 25.55
N GLN A 174 1.73 27.03 24.89
CA GLN A 174 1.54 27.31 23.48
C GLN A 174 2.06 26.15 22.62
N LEU A 175 3.27 25.65 22.87
CA LEU A 175 3.83 24.49 22.16
C LEU A 175 3.00 23.22 22.41
N ILE A 176 2.51 23.00 23.63
CA ILE A 176 1.61 21.88 23.95
C ILE A 176 0.29 22.02 23.17
N ALA A 177 -0.27 23.22 23.06
CA ALA A 177 -1.50 23.46 22.32
C ALA A 177 -1.32 23.23 20.81
N ILE A 178 -0.22 23.74 20.22
CA ILE A 178 0.15 23.50 18.82
C ILE A 178 0.35 22.00 18.56
N HIS A 179 1.10 21.31 19.42
CA HIS A 179 1.30 19.86 19.29
C HIS A 179 -0.03 19.10 19.36
N ARG A 180 -0.93 19.46 20.28
CA ARG A 180 -2.27 18.85 20.38
C ARG A 180 -3.09 19.07 19.11
N LEU A 181 -3.01 20.28 18.53
CA LEU A 181 -3.68 20.64 17.28
C LEU A 181 -3.13 19.81 16.09
N LEU A 182 -1.81 19.73 15.94
CA LEU A 182 -1.16 18.93 14.89
C LEU A 182 -1.48 17.44 15.02
N VAL A 183 -1.45 16.90 16.24
CA VAL A 183 -1.87 15.51 16.49
C VAL A 183 -3.34 15.33 16.17
N SER A 184 -4.24 16.27 16.49
CA SER A 184 -5.65 16.14 16.12
C SER A 184 -5.86 16.14 14.60
N GLN A 185 -5.10 16.92 13.84
CA GLN A 185 -5.15 16.92 12.37
C GLN A 185 -4.72 15.58 11.76
N GLU A 186 -3.68 14.95 12.33
CA GLU A 186 -3.26 13.61 11.91
C GLU A 186 -4.40 12.60 12.12
N LYS A 187 -5.19 12.78 13.18
CA LYS A 187 -6.35 11.94 13.53
C LYS A 187 -7.60 12.21 12.69
N ASP A 188 -7.79 13.42 12.17
CA ASP A 188 -8.91 13.81 11.30
C ASP A 188 -8.92 13.06 9.94
N SER A 189 -7.83 12.36 9.63
CA SER A 189 -7.67 11.60 8.40
C SER A 189 -8.09 10.13 8.51
N TYR A 190 -8.14 9.51 9.69
CA TYR A 190 -8.22 8.04 9.77
C TYR A 190 -9.47 7.44 9.12
N GLY A 191 -10.64 8.06 9.35
CA GLY A 191 -11.89 7.63 8.71
C GLY A 191 -11.83 7.77 7.19
N LYS A 192 -11.29 8.88 6.68
CA LYS A 192 -11.11 9.10 5.23
C LYS A 192 -10.15 8.07 4.63
N VAL A 193 -9.02 7.84 5.30
CA VAL A 193 -7.99 6.92 4.84
C VAL A 193 -8.52 5.50 4.86
N TRP A 194 -9.26 5.09 5.89
CA TRP A 194 -9.92 3.79 5.92
C TRP A 194 -10.91 3.63 4.77
N VAL A 195 -11.82 4.60 4.56
CA VAL A 195 -12.78 4.55 3.43
C VAL A 195 -12.06 4.45 2.08
N ALA A 196 -10.98 5.22 1.88
CA ALA A 196 -10.16 5.15 0.67
C ALA A 196 -9.51 3.77 0.50
N THR A 197 -8.98 3.19 1.59
CA THR A 197 -8.46 1.82 1.59
C THR A 197 -9.55 0.82 1.21
N VAL A 198 -10.75 0.90 1.78
CA VAL A 198 -11.88 0.02 1.43
C VAL A 198 -12.17 0.07 -0.08
N MET A 199 -12.34 1.26 -0.64
CA MET A 199 -12.61 1.43 -2.08
C MET A 199 -11.51 0.82 -2.94
N GLN A 200 -10.25 1.00 -2.53
CA GLN A 200 -9.14 0.45 -3.26
C GLN A 200 -9.06 -1.07 -3.16
N LEU A 201 -9.27 -1.65 -1.98
CA LEU A 201 -9.30 -3.11 -1.81
C LEU A 201 -10.43 -3.72 -2.66
N VAL A 202 -11.58 -3.05 -2.74
CA VAL A 202 -12.67 -3.43 -3.65
C VAL A 202 -12.19 -3.47 -5.11
N GLU A 203 -11.52 -2.41 -5.60
CA GLU A 203 -11.02 -2.40 -6.98
C GLU A 203 -9.91 -3.42 -7.24
N ILE A 204 -9.03 -3.65 -6.25
CA ILE A 204 -8.01 -4.69 -6.34
C ILE A 204 -8.66 -6.07 -6.48
N ILE A 205 -9.65 -6.39 -5.64
CA ILE A 205 -10.33 -7.69 -5.68
C ILE A 205 -11.12 -7.84 -6.99
N LYS A 206 -11.85 -6.81 -7.44
CA LYS A 206 -12.51 -6.80 -8.76
C LYS A 206 -11.53 -7.10 -9.87
N PHE A 207 -10.42 -6.35 -9.91
CA PHE A 207 -9.38 -6.53 -10.92
C PHE A 207 -8.86 -7.96 -10.91
N SER A 208 -8.49 -8.49 -9.74
CA SER A 208 -7.94 -9.84 -9.62
C SER A 208 -8.95 -10.92 -10.02
N LYS A 209 -10.23 -10.78 -9.65
CA LYS A 209 -11.29 -11.72 -10.04
C LYS A 209 -11.55 -11.69 -11.55
N ILE A 210 -11.62 -10.51 -12.17
CA ILE A 210 -11.75 -10.35 -13.63
C ILE A 210 -10.52 -10.96 -14.33
N TRP A 211 -9.32 -10.61 -13.87
CA TRP A 211 -8.07 -11.11 -14.43
C TRP A 211 -8.00 -12.64 -14.41
N LYS A 212 -8.29 -13.26 -13.25
CA LYS A 212 -8.27 -14.73 -13.10
C LYS A 212 -9.30 -15.42 -13.99
N LYS A 213 -10.50 -14.85 -14.13
CA LYS A 213 -11.55 -15.36 -15.04
C LYS A 213 -11.09 -15.39 -16.49
N HIS A 214 -10.35 -14.38 -16.94
CA HIS A 214 -9.82 -14.31 -18.31
C HIS A 214 -8.52 -15.10 -18.52
N ASP A 215 -7.78 -15.42 -17.45
CA ASP A 215 -6.52 -16.17 -17.54
C ASP A 215 -6.71 -17.61 -18.00
N GLN A 216 -7.83 -18.22 -17.63
CA GLN A 216 -8.10 -19.65 -17.87
C GLN A 216 -8.72 -19.95 -19.25
N GLY A 217 -9.00 -18.91 -20.06
CA GLY A 217 -9.69 -19.06 -21.35
C GLY A 217 -8.77 -19.21 -22.57
N ALA A 218 -9.32 -19.73 -23.67
CA ALA A 218 -8.66 -19.67 -24.98
C ALA A 218 -8.35 -18.20 -25.34
N GLY A 219 -7.11 -17.94 -25.76
CA GLY A 219 -6.66 -16.57 -26.07
C GLY A 219 -6.18 -15.75 -24.88
N SER A 220 -6.08 -16.31 -23.67
CA SER A 220 -5.61 -15.58 -22.47
C SER A 220 -4.24 -14.92 -22.66
N ARG A 221 -3.30 -15.61 -23.32
CA ARG A 221 -1.98 -15.07 -23.66
C ARG A 221 -2.06 -13.81 -24.53
N GLN A 222 -2.94 -13.84 -25.54
CA GLN A 222 -3.12 -12.72 -26.46
C GLN A 222 -3.80 -11.54 -25.76
N TRP A 223 -4.83 -11.80 -24.96
CA TRP A 223 -5.51 -10.78 -24.16
C TRP A 223 -4.56 -10.10 -23.16
N LYS A 224 -3.78 -10.88 -22.40
CA LYS A 224 -2.77 -10.34 -21.46
C LYS A 224 -1.73 -9.47 -22.17
N LYS A 225 -1.28 -9.92 -23.34
CA LYS A 225 -0.34 -9.14 -24.17
C LYS A 225 -0.97 -7.80 -24.58
N GLN A 226 -2.19 -7.82 -25.12
CA GLN A 226 -2.90 -6.60 -25.53
C GLN A 226 -3.12 -5.64 -24.37
N TYR A 227 -3.54 -6.15 -23.20
CA TYR A 227 -3.68 -5.34 -22.00
C TYR A 227 -2.36 -4.68 -21.60
N LEU A 228 -1.26 -5.44 -21.53
CA LEU A 228 0.05 -4.91 -21.13
C LEU A 228 0.62 -3.92 -22.15
N GLU A 229 0.39 -4.15 -23.44
CA GLU A 229 0.79 -3.22 -24.50
C GLU A 229 0.02 -1.90 -24.40
N ALA A 230 -1.30 -1.97 -24.17
CA ALA A 230 -2.15 -0.80 -23.97
C ALA A 230 -1.74 -0.02 -22.71
N ALA A 231 -1.57 -0.71 -21.57
CA ALA A 231 -1.12 -0.09 -20.32
C ALA A 231 0.27 0.55 -20.47
N CYS A 232 1.20 -0.10 -21.18
CA CYS A 232 2.53 0.46 -21.44
C CYS A 232 2.45 1.74 -22.28
N ARG A 233 1.55 1.78 -23.27
CA ARG A 233 1.31 2.97 -24.07
C ARG A 233 0.71 4.10 -23.24
N ASP A 234 -0.29 3.81 -22.42
CA ASP A 234 -0.95 4.80 -21.57
C ASP A 234 0.00 5.41 -20.53
N GLU A 235 0.91 4.61 -19.95
CA GLU A 235 1.93 5.11 -19.02
C GLU A 235 3.06 5.88 -19.72
N ASN A 236 3.25 5.71 -21.03
CA ASN A 236 4.38 6.28 -21.78
C ASN A 236 3.96 6.95 -23.11
N PRO A 237 3.00 7.89 -23.10
CA PRO A 237 2.39 8.41 -24.33
C PRO A 237 3.40 9.06 -25.26
N ARG A 238 4.32 9.87 -24.70
CA ARG A 238 5.39 10.55 -25.47
C ARG A 238 6.35 9.57 -26.15
N LEU A 239 6.62 8.42 -25.53
CA LEU A 239 7.55 7.42 -26.07
C LEU A 239 6.92 6.69 -27.27
N TYR A 240 5.62 6.43 -27.22
CA TYR A 240 4.89 5.84 -28.34
C TYR A 240 4.70 6.83 -29.49
N GLU A 241 4.45 8.11 -29.19
CA GLU A 241 4.46 9.18 -30.20
C GLU A 241 5.82 9.28 -30.91
N GLN A 242 6.93 9.19 -30.17
CA GLN A 242 8.28 9.12 -30.75
C GLN A 242 8.45 7.88 -31.64
N LEU A 243 7.94 6.72 -31.22
CA LEU A 243 8.04 5.48 -31.99
C LEU A 243 7.28 5.56 -33.32
N GLU A 244 6.10 6.20 -33.31
CA GLU A 244 5.26 6.38 -34.50
C GLU A 244 5.91 7.33 -35.51
N ASN A 245 6.55 8.40 -35.02
CA ASN A 245 7.20 9.41 -35.86
C ASN A 245 8.64 9.03 -36.27
N ALA A 246 9.26 8.04 -35.63
CA ALA A 246 10.64 7.66 -35.90
C ALA A 246 10.79 6.83 -37.19
N VAL A 247 11.93 7.01 -37.88
CA VAL A 247 12.32 6.28 -39.09
C VAL A 247 13.74 5.72 -38.98
N GLY A 248 14.05 4.70 -39.78
CA GLY A 248 15.40 4.13 -39.89
C GLY A 248 16.00 3.67 -38.55
N ALA A 249 17.27 4.02 -38.32
CA ALA A 249 18.02 3.64 -37.12
C ALA A 249 17.39 4.21 -35.83
N HIS A 250 16.84 5.42 -35.88
CA HIS A 250 16.18 6.03 -34.73
C HIS A 250 14.92 5.25 -34.32
N LYS A 251 14.17 4.71 -35.29
CA LYS A 251 13.00 3.85 -34.99
C LYS A 251 13.41 2.59 -34.23
N ALA A 252 14.53 1.98 -34.59
CA ALA A 252 15.05 0.80 -33.89
C ALA A 252 15.45 1.11 -32.44
N GLU A 253 16.07 2.27 -32.23
CA GLU A 253 16.45 2.76 -30.89
C GLU A 253 15.23 3.04 -30.01
N VAL A 254 14.25 3.81 -30.51
CA VAL A 254 13.01 4.10 -29.78
C VAL A 254 12.24 2.81 -29.50
N LYS A 255 12.19 1.87 -30.46
CA LYS A 255 11.56 0.56 -30.25
C LYS A 255 12.22 -0.22 -29.11
N LYS A 256 13.56 -0.22 -29.02
CA LYS A 256 14.28 -0.86 -27.91
C LYS A 256 13.86 -0.25 -26.56
N ARG A 257 13.75 1.08 -26.47
CA ARG A 257 13.28 1.78 -25.27
C ARG A 257 11.84 1.38 -24.90
N VAL A 258 10.95 1.26 -25.89
CA VAL A 258 9.58 0.76 -25.68
C VAL A 258 9.58 -0.67 -25.17
N ASP A 259 10.36 -1.56 -25.80
CA ASP A 259 10.47 -2.97 -25.38
C ASP A 259 10.99 -3.10 -23.94
N ASP A 260 11.93 -2.25 -23.53
CA ASP A 260 12.46 -2.23 -22.16
C ASP A 260 11.42 -1.72 -21.16
N LYS A 261 10.65 -0.67 -21.49
CA LYS A 261 9.52 -0.20 -20.67
C LYS A 261 8.42 -1.26 -20.55
N TYR A 262 8.09 -1.95 -21.64
CA TYR A 262 7.13 -3.05 -21.62
C TYR A 262 7.60 -4.20 -20.72
N LYS A 263 8.89 -4.59 -20.78
CA LYS A 263 9.45 -5.62 -19.89
C LYS A 263 9.38 -5.21 -18.42
N GLN A 264 9.70 -3.95 -18.10
CA GLN A 264 9.60 -3.41 -16.74
C GLN A 264 8.15 -3.47 -16.23
N LEU A 265 7.20 -2.97 -17.02
CA LEU A 265 5.77 -3.01 -16.68
C LEU A 265 5.28 -4.45 -16.49
N LYS A 266 5.63 -5.36 -17.39
CA LYS A 266 5.23 -6.77 -17.30
C LYS A 266 5.73 -7.42 -16.01
N ARG A 267 7.00 -7.20 -15.63
CA ARG A 267 7.57 -7.73 -14.37
C ARG A 267 6.87 -7.13 -13.16
N HIS A 268 6.67 -5.81 -13.15
CA HIS A 268 5.98 -5.11 -12.09
C HIS A 268 4.54 -5.63 -11.93
N HIS A 269 3.80 -5.77 -13.04
CA HIS A 269 2.45 -6.28 -13.06
C HIS A 269 2.36 -7.73 -12.55
N GLN A 270 3.27 -8.60 -12.97
CA GLN A 270 3.35 -9.97 -12.47
C GLN A 270 3.57 -10.02 -10.96
N HIS A 271 4.47 -9.17 -10.44
CA HIS A 271 4.71 -9.05 -9.01
C HIS A 271 3.46 -8.54 -8.28
N MET A 272 2.81 -7.48 -8.79
CA MET A 272 1.57 -6.96 -8.24
C MET A 272 0.46 -8.02 -8.19
N MET A 273 0.33 -8.87 -9.22
CA MET A 273 -0.67 -9.93 -9.19
C MET A 273 -0.40 -10.92 -8.06
N LYS A 274 0.85 -11.34 -7.90
CA LYS A 274 1.23 -12.25 -6.80
C LYS A 274 0.97 -11.64 -5.43
N THR A 275 1.23 -10.35 -5.21
CA THR A 275 0.98 -9.71 -3.92
C THR A 275 -0.51 -9.51 -3.62
N ARG A 276 -1.38 -9.58 -4.64
CA ARG A 276 -2.84 -9.47 -4.49
C ARG A 276 -3.51 -10.82 -4.22
N ASP A 277 -2.87 -11.95 -4.55
CA ASP A 277 -3.46 -13.28 -4.39
C ASP A 277 -3.86 -13.59 -2.94
N PRO A 278 -3.04 -13.30 -1.90
CA PRO A 278 -3.44 -13.49 -0.51
C PRO A 278 -4.67 -12.67 -0.12
N LEU A 279 -4.80 -11.43 -0.61
CA LEU A 279 -5.96 -10.59 -0.34
C LEU A 279 -7.26 -11.20 -0.91
N VAL A 280 -7.20 -11.73 -2.13
CA VAL A 280 -8.35 -12.39 -2.76
C VAL A 280 -8.73 -13.65 -2.00
N MET A 281 -7.74 -14.44 -1.57
CA MET A 281 -7.95 -15.64 -0.76
C MET A 281 -8.62 -15.30 0.58
N MET A 282 -8.15 -14.27 1.27
CA MET A 282 -8.80 -13.78 2.49
C MET A 282 -10.23 -13.27 2.22
N TYR A 283 -10.46 -12.59 1.10
CA TYR A 283 -11.80 -12.11 0.76
C TYR A 283 -12.76 -13.26 0.47
N ASP A 284 -12.33 -14.27 -0.28
CA ASP A 284 -13.14 -15.45 -0.55
C ASP A 284 -13.45 -16.18 0.77
N ARG A 285 -12.49 -16.27 1.70
CA ARG A 285 -12.69 -16.94 2.99
C ARG A 285 -13.52 -16.15 4.01
N PHE A 286 -13.26 -14.85 4.17
CA PHE A 286 -13.78 -14.02 5.26
C PHE A 286 -14.72 -12.89 4.80
N GLY A 287 -14.92 -12.74 3.49
CA GLY A 287 -15.83 -11.75 2.91
C GLY A 287 -15.49 -10.32 3.32
N ALA A 288 -16.54 -9.57 3.68
CA ALA A 288 -16.43 -8.16 4.01
C ALA A 288 -15.55 -7.86 5.25
N GLY A 289 -15.26 -8.86 6.09
CA GLY A 289 -14.36 -8.73 7.23
C GLY A 289 -12.96 -8.25 6.84
N VAL A 290 -12.50 -8.56 5.62
CA VAL A 290 -11.23 -8.05 5.07
C VAL A 290 -11.20 -6.52 5.05
N PHE A 291 -12.31 -5.86 4.75
CA PHE A 291 -12.32 -4.40 4.64
C PHE A 291 -12.27 -3.67 5.99
N MET A 292 -12.45 -4.41 7.09
CA MET A 292 -12.45 -3.83 8.44
C MET A 292 -11.04 -3.58 8.97
N ASP A 293 -9.99 -3.98 8.26
CA ASP A 293 -8.61 -3.70 8.63
C ASP A 293 -7.76 -3.27 7.43
N ARG A 294 -7.01 -2.17 7.59
CA ARG A 294 -6.16 -1.60 6.55
C ARG A 294 -4.85 -2.36 6.37
N VAL A 295 -4.48 -3.20 7.34
CA VAL A 295 -3.26 -4.01 7.28
C VAL A 295 -3.21 -4.88 6.03
N TRP A 296 -4.34 -5.17 5.38
CA TRP A 296 -4.38 -6.01 4.17
C TRP A 296 -4.08 -5.27 2.87
N ASP A 297 -3.79 -3.95 2.88
CA ASP A 297 -3.43 -3.22 1.67
C ASP A 297 -2.16 -3.83 1.02
N PRO A 298 -2.23 -4.35 -0.22
CA PRO A 298 -1.07 -4.95 -0.90
C PRO A 298 0.05 -3.94 -1.21
N ARG A 299 -0.21 -2.64 -1.09
CA ARG A 299 0.83 -1.60 -1.19
C ARG A 299 1.61 -1.42 0.09
N ASP A 300 1.08 -1.88 1.22
CA ASP A 300 1.83 -1.88 2.47
C ASP A 300 2.93 -2.96 2.38
N GLN A 301 4.18 -2.51 2.40
CA GLN A 301 5.36 -3.38 2.30
C GLN A 301 5.67 -4.11 3.60
N ARG A 302 4.93 -3.81 4.69
CA ARG A 302 5.10 -4.44 5.99
C ARG A 302 4.45 -5.82 6.00
N ARG A 303 5.18 -6.81 5.50
CA ARG A 303 4.82 -8.23 5.61
C ARG A 303 5.89 -9.00 6.37
N SER A 304 5.47 -10.02 7.10
CA SER A 304 6.38 -11.07 7.56
C SER A 304 6.82 -11.95 6.38
N GLY A 305 7.94 -12.65 6.53
CA GLY A 305 8.47 -13.52 5.48
C GLY A 305 7.56 -14.72 5.18
N ASP A 306 6.76 -15.13 6.16
CA ASP A 306 5.84 -16.27 6.17
C ASP A 306 4.37 -15.86 5.94
N TYR A 307 4.12 -14.60 5.52
CA TYR A 307 2.76 -14.08 5.34
C TYR A 307 1.90 -14.92 4.39
N ALA A 308 2.43 -15.29 3.23
CA ALA A 308 1.66 -16.06 2.24
C ALA A 308 1.26 -17.44 2.77
N ASP A 309 2.20 -18.15 3.40
CA ASP A 309 1.99 -19.48 3.96
C ASP A 309 1.00 -19.42 5.15
N LEU A 310 1.08 -18.36 5.96
CA LEU A 310 0.13 -18.10 7.04
C LEU A 310 -1.30 -17.87 6.51
N VAL A 311 -1.45 -17.11 5.42
CA VAL A 311 -2.78 -16.89 4.80
C VAL A 311 -3.33 -18.21 4.28
N GLU A 312 -2.51 -19.05 3.64
CA GLU A 312 -2.93 -20.35 3.11
C GLU A 312 -3.38 -21.28 4.24
N CYS A 313 -2.57 -21.38 5.29
CA CYS A 313 -2.87 -22.13 6.51
C CYS A 313 -4.23 -21.72 7.13
N ILE A 314 -4.41 -20.42 7.37
CA ILE A 314 -5.63 -19.87 7.99
C ILE A 314 -6.85 -20.02 7.08
N CYS A 315 -6.70 -19.77 5.77
CA CYS A 315 -7.81 -19.86 4.83
C CYS A 315 -8.21 -21.30 4.51
N GLY A 316 -7.31 -22.26 4.73
CA GLY A 316 -7.58 -23.70 4.62
C GLY A 316 -8.46 -24.26 5.75
N GLU A 317 -8.51 -23.58 6.90
CA GLU A 317 -9.29 -24.02 8.06
C GLU A 317 -10.80 -23.92 7.80
N LYS A 318 -11.54 -25.01 8.00
CA LYS A 318 -12.98 -25.10 7.74
C LYS A 318 -13.78 -25.03 9.04
N LYS A 319 -14.72 -24.07 9.11
CA LYS A 319 -15.63 -23.87 10.25
C LYS A 319 -17.06 -23.77 9.75
N SER A 320 -18.00 -24.37 10.47
CA SER A 320 -19.42 -24.42 10.12
C SER A 320 -20.13 -23.08 10.24
N ASP A 321 -19.61 -22.16 11.07
CA ASP A 321 -20.17 -20.83 11.32
C ASP A 321 -19.61 -19.73 10.40
N ALA A 322 -18.69 -20.07 9.50
CA ALA A 322 -17.99 -19.10 8.64
C ALA A 322 -18.95 -18.25 7.80
N ALA A 323 -20.00 -18.85 7.24
CA ALA A 323 -21.01 -18.14 6.47
C ALA A 323 -21.76 -17.08 7.30
N ALA A 324 -22.12 -17.42 8.55
CA ALA A 324 -22.80 -16.50 9.45
C ALA A 324 -21.89 -15.32 9.82
N LYS A 325 -20.62 -15.58 10.18
CA LYS A 325 -19.63 -14.53 10.48
C LYS A 325 -19.36 -13.60 9.30
N ARG A 326 -19.33 -14.13 8.07
CA ARG A 326 -19.21 -13.34 6.84
C ARG A 326 -20.40 -12.39 6.68
N ALA A 327 -21.62 -12.88 6.89
CA ALA A 327 -22.82 -12.06 6.81
C ALA A 327 -22.83 -10.94 7.88
N GLU A 328 -22.50 -11.27 9.13
CA GLU A 328 -22.40 -10.29 10.22
C GLU A 328 -21.35 -9.21 9.95
N SER A 329 -20.19 -9.61 9.40
CA SER A 329 -19.14 -8.66 9.03
C SER A 329 -19.54 -7.74 7.88
N ALA A 330 -20.36 -8.22 6.94
CA ALA A 330 -20.91 -7.39 5.86
C ALA A 330 -21.87 -6.33 6.39
N VAL A 331 -22.74 -6.70 7.34
CA VAL A 331 -23.64 -5.74 8.02
C VAL A 331 -22.82 -4.70 8.79
N SER A 332 -21.81 -5.13 9.55
CA SER A 332 -20.92 -4.24 10.30
C SER A 332 -20.16 -3.25 9.41
N LEU A 333 -19.65 -3.72 8.26
CA LEU A 333 -18.99 -2.85 7.27
C LEU A 333 -19.96 -1.80 6.73
N GLU A 334 -21.18 -2.20 6.37
CA GLU A 334 -22.20 -1.28 5.86
C GLU A 334 -22.55 -0.21 6.92
N GLN A 335 -22.75 -0.62 8.17
CA GLN A 335 -23.01 0.29 9.29
C GLN A 335 -21.86 1.28 9.51
N ALA A 336 -20.61 0.82 9.50
CA ALA A 336 -19.45 1.70 9.62
C ALA A 336 -19.35 2.70 8.44
N LEU A 337 -19.61 2.24 7.21
CA LEU A 337 -19.60 3.11 6.02
C LEU A 337 -20.73 4.14 6.02
N LYS A 338 -21.93 3.79 6.50
CA LYS A 338 -23.05 4.76 6.64
C LYS A 338 -22.70 5.95 7.52
N VAL A 339 -21.84 5.73 8.52
CA VAL A 339 -21.35 6.80 9.39
C VAL A 339 -20.17 7.54 8.76
N LEU A 340 -19.16 6.83 8.27
CA LEU A 340 -17.87 7.42 7.88
C LEU A 340 -17.79 7.92 6.42
N ALA A 341 -18.71 7.49 5.56
CA ALA A 341 -18.68 7.73 4.13
C ALA A 341 -19.97 8.39 3.62
N THR A 342 -20.00 8.69 2.32
CA THR A 342 -21.21 9.17 1.66
C THR A 342 -22.06 8.00 1.17
N GLU A 343 -23.35 8.24 0.96
CA GLU A 343 -24.28 7.23 0.42
C GLU A 343 -23.80 6.62 -0.91
N LYS A 344 -23.10 7.42 -1.75
CA LYS A 344 -22.50 6.92 -3.00
C LYS A 344 -21.46 5.84 -2.74
N VAL A 345 -20.62 6.00 -1.71
CA VAL A 345 -19.60 5.00 -1.34
C VAL A 345 -20.27 3.76 -0.79
N VAL A 346 -21.26 3.91 0.09
CA VAL A 346 -22.04 2.78 0.64
C VAL A 346 -22.66 1.97 -0.50
N THR A 347 -23.39 2.63 -1.40
CA THR A 347 -24.01 1.99 -2.57
C THR A 347 -22.97 1.28 -3.44
N TYR A 348 -21.83 1.91 -3.71
CA TYR A 348 -20.76 1.33 -4.52
C TYR A 348 -20.16 0.05 -3.89
N VAL A 349 -19.87 0.07 -2.58
CA VAL A 349 -19.32 -1.10 -1.86
C VAL A 349 -20.36 -2.21 -1.77
N THR A 350 -21.61 -1.89 -1.43
CA THR A 350 -22.68 -2.89 -1.35
C THR A 350 -22.98 -3.53 -2.71
N ALA A 351 -22.92 -2.75 -3.81
CA ALA A 351 -23.04 -3.29 -5.16
C ALA A 351 -21.89 -4.27 -5.49
N PHE A 352 -20.66 -3.97 -5.06
CA PHE A 352 -19.54 -4.89 -5.20
C PHE A 352 -19.78 -6.20 -4.42
N LEU A 353 -20.17 -6.13 -3.15
CA LEU A 353 -20.41 -7.32 -2.33
C LEU A 353 -21.47 -8.24 -2.95
N ARG A 354 -22.51 -7.66 -3.57
CA ARG A 354 -23.54 -8.42 -4.31
C ARG A 354 -23.02 -9.04 -5.61
N ALA A 355 -22.21 -8.31 -6.38
CA ALA A 355 -21.70 -8.76 -7.67
C ALA A 355 -20.55 -9.79 -7.54
N TYR A 356 -19.82 -9.76 -6.43
CA TYR A 356 -18.67 -10.60 -6.15
C TYR A 356 -18.80 -11.25 -4.77
N PRO A 357 -19.80 -12.12 -4.53
CA PRO A 357 -19.94 -12.79 -3.24
C PRO A 357 -18.66 -13.59 -2.90
N SER A 358 -18.33 -13.66 -1.62
CA SER A 358 -17.34 -14.62 -1.13
C SER A 358 -17.91 -16.04 -1.30
N HIS A 359 -17.16 -16.94 -1.91
CA HIS A 359 -17.58 -18.32 -2.14
C HIS A 359 -17.15 -19.21 -0.95
N ASP A 360 -17.89 -20.29 -0.70
CA ASP A 360 -17.50 -21.32 0.28
C ASP A 360 -16.44 -22.29 -0.26
#